data_AF-A0A3R9ATN8-F1
#
_entry.id   AF-A0A3R9ATN8-F1
#
_cell.length_a   1.000
_cell.length_b   1.000
_cell.length_c   1.000
_cell.angle_alpha   90.00
_cell.angle_beta   90.00
_cell.angle_gamma   90.00
#
_symmetry.space_group_name_H-M   'P 1'
#
loop_
_entity.id
_entity.type
_entity.pdbx_description
1 polymer ?
#
loop_
_entity_poly.entity_id
_entity_poly.type
_entity_poly.pdbx_seq_one_letter_code
_entity_poly.pdbx_strand_id
1 'polypeptide(L)'
;MKKIDALSKEEKLLLLLQMFIERLKKSGFAQDKIIRYIWLFCVGYYIKYYLPQSKTDPTDRFTIISMLSNALKSSSPRLIQHLGYEHEITFFFRFMVHYAIDNDEEAEGVYREERVKYEKAILLNQVTTTRKKKRDGKRL
;
A
#
# COMPACT_ATOMS: atom_id res chain seq x y z
N MET A 1 15.64 12.18 -16.92
CA MET A 1 14.36 11.81 -16.27
C MET A 1 13.27 11.66 -17.33
N LYS A 2 13.11 10.47 -17.92
CA LYS A 2 12.03 10.10 -18.85
C LYS A 2 11.85 8.59 -18.71
N LYS A 3 10.81 8.11 -18.02
CA LYS A 3 10.32 6.69 -18.02
C LYS A 3 9.28 6.35 -16.93
N ILE A 4 8.83 7.28 -16.08
CA ILE A 4 7.87 6.96 -15.00
C ILE A 4 6.42 6.84 -15.53
N ASP A 5 6.09 7.53 -16.63
CA ASP A 5 4.72 7.52 -17.19
C ASP A 5 4.32 6.24 -17.94
N ALA A 6 5.27 5.33 -18.21
CA ALA A 6 5.00 4.07 -18.90
C ALA A 6 4.78 2.87 -17.96
N LEU A 7 4.91 3.05 -16.64
CA LEU A 7 4.83 1.96 -15.67
C LEU A 7 3.37 1.64 -15.30
N SER A 8 3.04 0.35 -15.25
CA SER A 8 1.74 -0.11 -14.75
C SER A 8 1.55 0.25 -13.27
N LYS A 9 0.32 0.13 -12.76
CA LYS A 9 0.01 0.38 -11.34
C LYS A 9 0.78 -0.59 -10.42
N GLU A 10 0.93 -1.82 -10.88
CA GLU A 10 1.65 -2.91 -10.24
C GLU A 10 3.15 -2.65 -10.22
N GLU A 11 3.72 -2.22 -11.35
CA GLU A 11 5.14 -1.87 -11.43
C GLU A 11 5.47 -0.65 -10.54
N LYS A 12 4.56 0.33 -10.47
CA LYS A 12 4.68 1.47 -9.55
C LYS A 12 4.64 1.03 -8.08
N LEU A 13 3.78 0.07 -7.73
CA LEU A 13 3.73 -0.49 -6.37
C LEU A 13 5.09 -1.11 -5.99
N LEU A 14 5.65 -1.97 -6.84
CA LEU A 14 6.91 -2.65 -6.55
C LEU A 14 8.09 -1.69 -6.45
N LEU A 15 8.13 -0.67 -7.32
CA LEU A 15 9.19 0.34 -7.30
C LEU A 15 9.13 1.20 -6.03
N LEU A 16 7.94 1.65 -5.63
CA LEU A 16 7.76 2.41 -4.39
C LEU A 16 8.09 1.56 -3.16
N LEU A 17 7.67 0.29 -3.15
CA LEU A 17 7.96 -0.64 -2.07
C LEU A 17 9.46 -0.83 -1.90
N GLN A 18 10.20 -1.03 -2.99
CA GLN A 18 11.66 -1.14 -2.94
C GLN A 18 12.31 0.12 -2.38
N MET A 19 11.96 1.30 -2.91
CA MET A 19 12.52 2.56 -2.42
C MET A 19 12.25 2.76 -0.93
N PHE A 20 11.09 2.31 -0.46
CA PHE A 20 10.71 2.34 0.94
C PHE A 20 11.58 1.39 1.79
N ILE A 21 11.74 0.14 1.36
CA ILE A 21 12.59 -0.87 2.03
C ILE A 21 14.05 -0.40 2.10
N GLU A 22 14.60 0.10 1.00
CA GLU A 22 15.97 0.61 0.96
C GLU A 22 16.18 1.76 1.95
N ARG A 23 15.20 2.66 2.09
CA ARG A 23 15.24 3.74 3.07
C ARG A 23 15.23 3.20 4.49
N LEU A 24 14.37 2.24 4.80
CA LEU A 24 14.33 1.63 6.14
C LEU A 24 15.64 0.93 6.50
N LYS A 25 16.23 0.17 5.55
CA LYS A 25 17.54 -0.47 5.74
C LYS A 25 18.63 0.58 5.98
N LYS A 26 18.68 1.66 5.18
CA LYS A 26 19.64 2.76 5.35
C LYS A 26 19.47 3.50 6.67
N SER A 27 18.26 3.56 7.22
CA SER A 27 17.97 4.14 8.53
C SER A 27 18.29 3.20 9.71
N GLY A 28 18.78 1.98 9.47
CA GLY A 28 19.22 1.06 10.52
C GLY A 28 18.08 0.39 11.29
N PHE A 29 16.87 0.30 10.70
CA PHE A 29 15.78 -0.43 11.33
C PHE A 29 16.08 -1.93 11.39
N ALA A 30 15.70 -2.56 12.51
CA ALA A 30 15.75 -4.01 12.66
C ALA A 30 14.76 -4.69 11.69
N GLN A 31 15.09 -5.92 11.27
CA GLN A 31 14.36 -6.62 10.22
C GLN A 31 12.88 -6.85 10.55
N ASP A 32 12.56 -7.17 11.81
CA ASP A 32 11.19 -7.32 12.31
C ASP A 32 10.37 -6.03 12.14
N LYS A 33 10.96 -4.88 12.48
CA LYS A 33 10.33 -3.56 12.28
C LYS A 33 10.14 -3.24 10.80
N ILE A 34 11.14 -3.58 9.97
CA ILE A 34 11.04 -3.39 8.52
C ILE A 34 9.83 -4.17 7.98
N ILE A 35 9.66 -5.44 8.39
CA ILE A 35 8.54 -6.27 7.94
C ILE A 35 7.18 -5.65 8.34
N ARG A 36 7.05 -5.19 9.59
CA ARG A 36 5.82 -4.50 10.05
C ARG A 36 5.52 -3.24 9.24
N TYR A 37 6.54 -2.46 8.92
CA TYR A 37 6.37 -1.26 8.09
C TYR A 37 6.08 -1.57 6.62
N ILE A 38 6.65 -2.64 6.07
CA ILE A 38 6.29 -3.14 4.74
C ILE A 38 4.80 -3.53 4.72
N TRP A 39 4.33 -4.25 5.75
CA TRP A 39 2.91 -4.60 5.85
C TRP A 39 2.01 -3.36 5.87
N LEU A 40 2.34 -2.39 6.73
CA LEU A 40 1.63 -1.11 6.82
C LEU A 40 1.62 -0.36 5.48
N PHE A 41 2.74 -0.35 4.77
CA PHE A 41 2.84 0.23 3.43
C PHE A 41 1.89 -0.45 2.45
N CYS A 42 1.88 -1.78 2.39
CA CYS A 42 1.02 -2.56 1.50
C CYS A 42 -0.47 -2.33 1.80
N VAL A 43 -0.84 -2.30 3.09
CA VAL A 43 -2.20 -1.98 3.57
C VAL A 43 -2.61 -0.57 3.10
N GLY A 44 -1.78 0.44 3.39
CA GLY A 44 -2.07 1.82 3.00
C GLY A 44 -2.17 2.00 1.49
N TYR A 45 -1.31 1.31 0.72
CA TYR A 45 -1.37 1.34 -0.74
C TYR A 45 -2.65 0.72 -1.27
N TYR A 46 -3.06 -0.43 -0.73
CA TYR A 46 -4.30 -1.09 -1.10
C TYR A 46 -5.51 -0.18 -0.84
N ILE A 47 -5.63 0.36 0.37
CA ILE A 47 -6.75 1.24 0.76
C ILE A 47 -6.81 2.48 -0.14
N LYS A 48 -5.66 3.09 -0.44
CA LYS A 48 -5.62 4.33 -1.22
C LYS A 48 -5.91 4.12 -2.71
N TYR A 49 -5.43 3.02 -3.29
CA TYR A 49 -5.41 2.87 -4.75
C TYR A 49 -6.25 1.71 -5.28
N TYR A 50 -6.49 0.65 -4.50
CA TYR A 50 -7.22 -0.54 -4.93
C TYR A 50 -8.61 -0.67 -4.34
N LEU A 51 -8.87 -0.09 -3.16
CA LEU A 51 -10.18 -0.12 -2.54
C LEU A 51 -11.16 0.77 -3.34
N PRO A 52 -12.22 0.19 -3.94
CA PRO A 52 -13.27 0.98 -4.57
C PRO A 52 -14.06 1.71 -3.48
N GLN A 53 -14.38 2.99 -3.70
CA GLN A 53 -15.11 3.81 -2.72
C GLN A 53 -16.51 3.24 -2.36
N SER A 54 -17.05 2.34 -3.18
CA SER A 54 -18.36 1.71 -3.00
C SER A 54 -18.30 0.31 -2.37
N LYS A 55 -17.12 -0.27 -2.12
CA LYS A 55 -17.04 -1.64 -1.58
C LYS A 55 -17.14 -1.63 -0.06
N THR A 56 -18.19 -2.29 0.44
CA THR A 56 -18.37 -2.63 1.85
C THR A 56 -17.82 -4.01 2.19
N ASP A 57 -17.30 -4.76 1.22
CA ASP A 57 -16.84 -6.12 1.45
C ASP A 57 -15.73 -6.16 2.52
N PRO A 58 -15.77 -7.18 3.41
CA PRO A 58 -14.67 -7.45 4.31
C PRO A 58 -13.47 -7.84 3.45
N THR A 59 -12.49 -6.95 3.43
CA THR A 59 -11.17 -7.24 2.88
C THR A 59 -10.35 -7.80 4.03
N ASP A 60 -9.82 -9.00 3.85
CA ASP A 60 -8.92 -9.68 4.80
C ASP A 60 -7.46 -9.53 4.35
N ARG A 61 -6.50 -9.81 5.25
CA ARG A 61 -5.05 -9.85 5.03
C ARG A 61 -4.64 -10.58 3.75
N PHE A 62 -5.35 -11.64 3.36
CA PHE A 62 -5.09 -12.37 2.12
C PHE A 62 -5.32 -11.53 0.86
N THR A 63 -6.13 -10.48 0.93
CA THR A 63 -6.33 -9.54 -0.18
C THR A 63 -5.08 -8.70 -0.41
N ILE A 64 -4.41 -8.29 0.67
CA ILE A 64 -3.14 -7.54 0.60
C ILE A 64 -2.05 -8.44 0.00
N ILE A 65 -1.98 -9.69 0.45
CA ILE A 65 -1.08 -10.70 -0.13
C ILE A 65 -1.40 -10.89 -1.62
N SER A 66 -2.67 -11.09 -1.98
CA SER A 66 -3.10 -11.30 -3.36
C SER A 66 -2.78 -10.09 -4.26
N MET A 67 -2.97 -8.87 -3.77
CA MET A 67 -2.58 -7.65 -4.48
C MET A 67 -1.08 -7.67 -4.81
N LEU A 68 -0.24 -7.97 -3.82
CA LEU A 68 1.21 -7.97 -4.02
C LEU A 68 1.66 -9.14 -4.91
N SER A 69 1.07 -10.33 -4.75
CA SER A 69 1.33 -11.48 -5.63
C SER A 69 0.96 -11.19 -7.08
N ASN A 70 -0.18 -10.54 -7.32
CA ASN A 70 -0.58 -10.11 -8.65
C ASN A 70 0.42 -9.11 -9.23
N ALA A 71 0.88 -8.16 -8.41
CA ALA A 71 1.86 -7.18 -8.86
C ALA A 71 3.20 -7.81 -9.23
N LEU A 72 3.69 -8.79 -8.46
CA LEU A 72 4.89 -9.55 -8.78
C LEU A 72 4.72 -10.35 -10.09
N LYS A 73 3.56 -11.01 -10.27
CA LYS A 73 3.27 -11.82 -11.45
C LYS A 73 3.12 -10.99 -12.73
N SER A 74 2.52 -9.81 -12.64
CA SER A 74 2.24 -8.95 -13.81
C SER A 74 3.39 -8.05 -14.20
N SER A 75 4.48 -8.02 -13.43
CA SER A 75 5.61 -7.14 -13.68
C SER A 75 6.45 -7.60 -14.86
N SER A 76 6.90 -6.67 -15.69
CA SER A 76 7.73 -7.02 -16.83
C SER A 76 9.06 -7.64 -16.38
N PRO A 77 9.59 -8.67 -17.07
CA PRO A 77 10.88 -9.27 -16.74
C PRO A 77 12.03 -8.25 -16.71
N ARG A 78 11.92 -7.19 -17.52
CA ARG A 78 12.89 -6.09 -17.54
C ARG A 78 12.85 -5.25 -16.26
N LEU A 79 11.68 -5.05 -15.66
CA LEU A 79 11.58 -4.40 -14.36
C LEU A 79 12.22 -5.30 -13.30
N ILE A 80 11.86 -6.59 -13.29
CA ILE A 80 12.42 -7.61 -12.36
C ILE A 80 13.97 -7.64 -12.43
N GLN A 81 14.54 -7.60 -13.63
CA GLN A 81 15.99 -7.54 -13.79
C GLN A 81 16.58 -6.17 -13.42
N HIS A 82 15.93 -5.06 -13.79
CA HIS A 82 16.48 -3.72 -13.62
C HIS A 82 16.63 -3.29 -12.17
N LEU A 83 15.71 -3.70 -11.28
CA LEU A 83 15.87 -3.36 -9.86
C LEU A 83 16.56 -4.46 -9.03
N GLY A 84 17.22 -5.43 -9.68
CA GLY A 84 17.99 -6.47 -9.00
C GLY A 84 17.14 -7.44 -8.16
N TYR A 85 15.88 -7.64 -8.58
CA TYR A 85 14.77 -8.03 -7.71
C TYR A 85 14.70 -9.46 -7.23
N GLU A 86 15.28 -10.44 -7.93
CA GLU A 86 14.86 -11.84 -7.73
C GLU A 86 15.02 -12.31 -6.27
N HIS A 87 16.02 -11.81 -5.56
CA HIS A 87 16.29 -12.27 -4.20
C HIS A 87 15.70 -11.36 -3.12
N GLU A 88 15.85 -10.04 -3.19
CA GLU A 88 15.42 -9.17 -2.09
C GLU A 88 13.90 -9.03 -1.96
N ILE A 89 13.17 -8.79 -3.05
CA ILE A 89 11.72 -8.66 -2.95
C ILE A 89 11.06 -10.00 -2.67
N THR A 90 11.55 -11.09 -3.25
CA THR A 90 11.07 -12.44 -2.94
C THR A 90 11.31 -12.79 -1.47
N PHE A 91 12.46 -12.39 -0.93
CA PHE A 91 12.76 -12.52 0.50
C PHE A 91 11.74 -11.73 1.34
N PHE A 92 11.58 -10.43 1.11
CA PHE A 92 10.63 -9.62 1.88
C PHE A 92 9.18 -10.07 1.69
N PHE A 93 8.81 -10.56 0.49
CA PHE A 93 7.50 -11.13 0.22
C PHE A 93 7.26 -12.36 1.09
N ARG A 94 8.22 -13.28 1.17
CA ARG A 94 8.14 -14.46 2.03
C ARG A 94 7.97 -14.06 3.51
N PHE A 95 8.78 -13.12 4.00
CA PHE A 95 8.65 -12.64 5.38
C PHE A 95 7.34 -11.94 5.66
N MET A 96 6.81 -11.19 4.68
CA MET A 96 5.52 -10.53 4.80
C MET A 96 4.37 -11.55 4.84
N VAL A 97 4.43 -12.62 4.05
CA VAL A 97 3.47 -13.72 4.11
C VAL A 97 3.53 -14.42 5.47
N HIS A 98 4.72 -14.74 5.96
CA HIS A 98 4.88 -15.29 7.32
C HIS A 98 4.32 -14.34 8.38
N TYR A 99 4.64 -13.05 8.31
CA TYR A 99 4.09 -12.05 9.23
C TYR A 99 2.56 -12.06 9.25
N ALA A 100 1.91 -12.05 8.08
CA ALA A 100 0.45 -12.03 7.98
C ALA A 100 -0.23 -13.33 8.45
N ILE A 101 0.45 -14.47 8.32
CA ILE A 101 -0.05 -15.77 8.78
C ILE A 101 0.17 -15.91 10.30
N ASP A 102 1.39 -15.65 10.77
CA ASP A 102 1.82 -15.89 12.15
C ASP A 102 1.27 -14.84 13.12
N ASN A 103 0.84 -13.67 12.62
CA ASN A 103 0.32 -12.55 13.42
C ASN A 103 -1.06 -12.12 12.92
N ASP A 104 -1.98 -13.08 12.71
CA ASP A 104 -3.31 -12.85 12.13
C ASP A 104 -4.04 -11.63 12.73
N GLU A 105 -4.23 -11.63 14.05
CA GLU A 105 -4.95 -10.55 14.74
C GLU A 105 -4.26 -9.18 14.58
N GLU A 106 -2.92 -9.12 14.65
CA GLU A 106 -2.16 -7.87 14.47
C GLU A 106 -2.24 -7.39 13.01
N ALA A 107 -2.01 -8.29 12.06
CA ALA A 107 -1.99 -7.98 10.64
C ALA A 107 -3.36 -7.48 10.15
N GLU A 108 -4.42 -8.15 10.59
CA GLU A 108 -5.79 -7.78 10.28
C GLU A 108 -6.24 -6.53 11.06
N GLY A 109 -5.79 -6.37 12.30
CA GLY A 109 -6.01 -5.16 13.10
C GLY A 109 -5.46 -3.91 12.41
N VAL A 110 -4.22 -3.98 11.90
CA VAL A 110 -3.61 -2.90 11.11
C VAL A 110 -4.48 -2.53 9.90
N TYR A 111 -5.01 -3.51 9.17
CA TYR A 111 -5.90 -3.25 8.04
C TYR A 111 -7.17 -2.48 8.48
N ARG A 112 -7.87 -2.99 9.51
CA ARG A 112 -9.12 -2.37 9.99
C ARG A 112 -8.89 -0.94 10.48
N GLU A 113 -7.84 -0.72 11.26
CA GLU A 113 -7.52 0.60 11.80
C GLU A 113 -7.21 1.61 10.70
N GLU A 114 -6.34 1.26 9.75
CA GLU A 114 -5.97 2.14 8.65
C GLU A 114 -7.16 2.42 7.72
N ARG A 115 -8.05 1.44 7.52
CA ARG A 115 -9.29 1.63 6.77
C ARG A 115 -10.19 2.66 7.43
N VAL A 116 -10.43 2.55 8.75
CA VAL A 116 -11.25 3.51 9.49
C VAL A 116 -10.64 4.92 9.46
N LYS A 117 -9.31 5.04 9.62
CA LYS A 117 -8.60 6.33 9.52
C LYS A 117 -8.81 6.96 8.14
N TYR A 118 -8.69 6.16 7.08
CA TYR A 118 -8.87 6.62 5.71
C TYR A 118 -10.31 7.06 5.41
N GLU A 119 -11.31 6.24 5.77
CA GLU A 119 -12.73 6.56 5.58
C GLU A 119 -13.11 7.86 6.30
N LYS A 120 -12.65 8.02 7.55
CA LYS A 120 -12.84 9.25 8.32
C LYS A 120 -12.23 10.47 7.62
N ALA A 121 -11.02 10.33 7.06
CA ALA A 121 -10.37 11.40 6.33
C ALA A 121 -11.14 11.79 5.05
N ILE A 122 -11.64 10.81 4.30
CA ILE A 122 -12.47 11.06 3.10
C ILE A 122 -13.77 11.79 3.47
N LEU A 123 -14.49 11.31 4.48
CA LEU A 123 -15.74 11.94 4.94
C LEU A 123 -15.50 13.37 5.44
N LEU A 124 -14.43 13.60 6.21
CA LEU A 124 -14.08 14.94 6.69
C LEU A 124 -13.79 15.90 5.53
N ASN A 125 -13.10 15.43 4.49
CA ASN A 125 -12.82 16.22 3.29
C ASN A 125 -14.10 16.54 2.51
N GLN A 126 -15.04 15.60 2.40
CA GLN A 126 -16.35 15.83 1.77
C GLN A 126 -17.18 16.87 2.53
N VAL A 127 -17.23 16.80 3.86
CA VAL A 127 -17.92 17.80 4.70
C VAL A 127 -17.29 19.17 4.55
N THR A 128 -15.96 19.25 4.56
CA THR A 128 -15.23 20.51 4.47
C THR A 128 -15.39 21.18 3.11
N THR A 129 -15.31 20.42 2.02
CA THR A 129 -15.54 20.93 0.66
C THR A 129 -16.98 21.40 0.45
N THR A 130 -17.96 20.66 0.98
CA THR A 130 -19.39 21.04 0.92
C THR A 130 -19.66 22.34 1.70
N ARG A 131 -19.05 22.50 2.89
CA ARG A 131 -19.14 23.73 3.69
C ARG A 131 -18.50 24.94 2.99
N LYS A 132 -17.36 24.77 2.32
CA LYS A 132 -16.72 25.83 1.53
C LYS A 132 -17.62 26.28 0.37
N LYS A 133 -18.15 25.34 -0.42
CA LYS A 133 -19.10 25.64 -1.51
C LYS A 133 -20.34 26.40 -1.04
N LYS A 134 -20.93 26.02 0.11
CA LYS A 134 -22.07 26.75 0.70
C LYS A 134 -21.74 28.17 1.19
N ARG A 135 -20.50 28.43 1.60
CA ARG A 135 -20.06 29.78 2.02
C ARG A 135 -19.80 30.68 0.82
N ASP A 136 -19.22 30.16 -0.25
CA ASP A 136 -18.96 30.94 -1.46
C ASP A 136 -20.24 31.23 -2.25
N GLY A 137 -21.21 30.31 -2.27
CA GLY A 137 -22.53 30.54 -2.88
C GLY A 137 -23.46 31.49 -2.11
N LYS A 138 -23.08 31.95 -0.92
CA LYS A 138 -23.82 32.95 -0.11
C LYS A 138 -23.24 34.36 -0.20
N ARG A 139 -22.23 34.58 -1.06
CA ARG A 139 -21.58 35.88 -1.28
C ARG A 139 -22.12 36.66 -2.48
N LEU A 140 -23.36 36.38 -2.91
CA LEU A 140 -24.07 37.12 -3.95
C LEU A 140 -25.30 37.79 -3.34
#